data_AF-A0A554KF84-F1
#
_entry.id   AF-A0A554KF84-F1
#
_cell.length_a   1.000
_cell.length_b   1.000
_cell.length_c   1.000
_cell.angle_alpha   90.00
_cell.angle_beta   90.00
_cell.angle_gamma   90.00
#
_symmetry.space_group_name_H-M   'P 1'
#
loop_
_entity.id
_entity.type
_entity.pdbx_description
1 polymer ?
#
loop_
_entity_poly.entity_id
_entity_poly.type
_entity_poly.pdbx_seq_one_letter_code
_entity_poly.pdbx_strand_id
1 'polypeptide(L)'
;MPNTTPLTAHVLDLIRSMTTLTEEEKERYIAALEANALTPAMREALASAMEREATAIGEHIAELETLRDEARQTLDREQAAIAPQEQQVLADLQQHLDASVASFQQKTLATERSLDADLEQMLAAAPDAAEAEQIRQSLKQTKKD
;
A
#
# COMPACT_ATOMS: atom_id res chain seq x y z
N MET A 1 -28.35 -47.79 -15.35
CA MET A 1 -27.82 -46.50 -14.87
C MET A 1 -29.00 -45.74 -14.27
N PRO A 2 -28.94 -45.32 -12.99
CA PRO A 2 -30.03 -44.54 -12.41
C PRO A 2 -30.13 -43.21 -13.15
N ASN A 3 -31.32 -42.90 -13.69
CA ASN A 3 -31.66 -41.61 -14.28
C ASN A 3 -31.75 -40.58 -13.14
N THR A 4 -30.65 -39.92 -12.79
CA THR A 4 -30.69 -38.79 -11.86
C THR A 4 -31.22 -37.57 -12.61
N THR A 5 -32.32 -37.00 -12.13
CA THR A 5 -32.82 -35.73 -12.66
C THR A 5 -31.88 -34.59 -12.24
N PRO A 6 -31.82 -33.47 -12.99
CA PRO A 6 -30.98 -32.32 -12.62
C PRO A 6 -31.21 -31.81 -11.19
N LEU A 7 -32.46 -31.93 -10.70
CA LEU A 7 -32.83 -31.56 -9.34
C LEU A 7 -32.22 -32.49 -8.29
N THR A 8 -32.19 -33.80 -8.55
CA THR A 8 -31.59 -34.79 -7.64
C THR A 8 -30.08 -34.56 -7.49
N ALA A 9 -29.39 -34.22 -8.57
CA ALA A 9 -27.95 -33.91 -8.53
C ALA A 9 -27.66 -32.69 -7.63
N HIS A 10 -28.47 -31.64 -7.75
CA HIS A 10 -28.30 -30.44 -6.93
C HIS A 10 -28.51 -30.70 -5.43
N VAL A 11 -29.50 -31.52 -5.07
CA VAL A 11 -29.74 -31.91 -3.67
C VAL A 11 -28.59 -32.75 -3.11
N LEU A 12 -27.98 -33.63 -3.91
CA LEU A 12 -26.80 -34.38 -3.49
C LEU A 12 -25.62 -33.46 -3.19
N ASP A 13 -25.36 -32.49 -4.07
CA ASP A 13 -24.27 -31.54 -3.89
C ASP A 13 -24.50 -30.65 -2.67
N LEU A 14 -25.75 -30.21 -2.45
CA LEU A 14 -26.12 -29.46 -1.26
C LEU A 14 -25.83 -30.28 0.01
N ILE A 15 -26.30 -31.53 0.10
CA ILE A 15 -26.05 -32.42 1.25
C ILE A 15 -24.55 -32.58 1.51
N ARG A 16 -23.73 -32.76 0.46
CA ARG A 16 -22.27 -32.89 0.59
C ARG A 16 -21.63 -31.63 1.18
N SER A 17 -22.09 -30.45 0.74
CA SER A 17 -21.55 -29.16 1.19
C SER A 17 -22.03 -28.71 2.57
N MET A 18 -23.14 -29.27 3.07
CA MET A 18 -23.68 -28.88 4.38
C MET A 18 -22.66 -29.14 5.49
N THR A 19 -22.47 -28.17 6.36
CA THR A 19 -21.57 -28.24 7.52
C THR A 19 -22.31 -28.64 8.79
N THR A 20 -23.63 -28.46 8.81
CA THR A 20 -24.53 -28.81 9.92
C THR A 20 -24.90 -30.30 9.96
N LEU A 21 -24.52 -31.08 8.95
CA LEU A 21 -24.65 -32.53 8.93
C LEU A 21 -23.29 -33.19 9.17
N THR A 22 -23.30 -34.28 9.94
CA THR A 22 -22.15 -35.18 10.04
C THR A 22 -21.95 -35.96 8.75
N GLU A 23 -20.74 -36.45 8.49
CA GLU A 23 -20.45 -37.26 7.30
C GLU A 23 -21.32 -38.53 7.24
N GLU A 24 -21.59 -39.17 8.37
CA GLU A 24 -22.48 -40.34 8.45
C GLU A 24 -23.92 -39.99 8.06
N GLU A 25 -24.43 -38.82 8.48
CA GLU A 25 -25.76 -38.36 8.07
C GLU A 25 -25.81 -38.01 6.59
N LYS A 26 -24.76 -37.37 6.05
CA LYS A 26 -24.64 -37.08 4.62
C LYS A 26 -24.69 -38.36 3.80
N GLU A 27 -23.87 -39.35 4.14
CA GLU A 27 -23.85 -40.66 3.49
C GLU A 27 -25.22 -41.34 3.55
N ARG A 28 -25.89 -41.27 4.70
CA ARG A 28 -27.23 -41.85 4.89
C ARG A 28 -28.29 -41.18 4.00
N TYR A 29 -28.30 -39.85 3.91
CA TYR A 29 -29.26 -39.13 3.07
C TYR A 29 -28.94 -39.30 1.58
N ILE A 30 -27.66 -39.30 1.19
CA ILE A 30 -27.22 -39.55 -0.18
C ILE A 30 -27.64 -40.94 -0.64
N ALA A 31 -27.33 -41.98 0.14
CA ALA A 31 -27.71 -43.35 -0.19
C ALA A 31 -29.23 -43.52 -0.29
N ALA A 32 -30.00 -42.89 0.61
CA ALA A 32 -31.45 -42.91 0.55
C ALA A 32 -32.03 -42.14 -0.64
N LEU A 33 -31.39 -41.05 -1.08
CA LEU A 33 -31.81 -40.27 -2.25
C LEU A 33 -31.50 -41.03 -3.55
N GLU A 34 -30.31 -41.63 -3.67
CA GLU A 34 -29.90 -42.44 -4.82
C GLU A 34 -30.73 -43.73 -4.96
N ALA A 35 -31.11 -44.35 -3.85
CA ALA A 35 -31.99 -45.51 -3.81
C ALA A 35 -33.48 -45.16 -3.92
N ASN A 36 -33.85 -43.87 -4.01
CA ASN A 36 -35.23 -43.38 -3.96
C ASN A 36 -36.03 -43.92 -2.74
N ALA A 37 -35.35 -44.03 -1.60
CA ALA A 37 -35.81 -44.66 -0.36
C ALA A 37 -35.99 -43.64 0.80
N LEU A 38 -36.04 -42.34 0.49
CA LEU A 38 -36.34 -41.30 1.49
C LEU A 38 -37.74 -41.50 2.08
N THR A 39 -37.78 -41.78 3.38
CA THR A 39 -39.04 -41.84 4.14
C THR A 39 -39.56 -40.42 4.42
N PRO A 40 -40.85 -40.25 4.75
CA PRO A 40 -41.38 -38.94 5.17
C PRO A 40 -40.58 -38.30 6.32
N ALA A 41 -40.22 -39.09 7.33
CA ALA A 41 -39.43 -38.61 8.47
C ALA A 41 -38.02 -38.14 8.04
N MET A 42 -37.37 -38.85 7.11
CA MET A 42 -36.06 -38.44 6.59
C MET A 42 -36.15 -37.16 5.74
N ARG A 43 -37.25 -36.97 4.99
CA ARG A 43 -37.47 -35.72 4.24
C ARG A 43 -37.62 -34.52 5.17
N GLU A 44 -38.40 -34.68 6.24
CA GLU A 44 -38.59 -33.63 7.25
C GLU A 44 -37.28 -33.30 7.96
N ALA A 45 -36.55 -34.32 8.42
CA ALA A 45 -35.25 -34.13 9.07
C ALA A 45 -34.21 -33.46 8.15
N LEU A 46 -34.18 -33.83 6.86
CA LEU A 46 -33.31 -33.20 5.87
C LEU A 46 -33.71 -31.75 5.59
N ALA A 47 -35.01 -31.46 5.48
CA ALA A 47 -35.50 -30.09 5.32
C ALA A 47 -35.11 -29.21 6.50
N SER A 48 -35.29 -29.69 7.74
CA SER A 48 -34.85 -28.97 8.93
C SER A 48 -33.33 -28.78 8.98
N ALA A 49 -32.54 -29.75 8.50
CA ALA A 49 -31.10 -29.58 8.39
C ALA A 49 -30.73 -28.49 7.37
N MET A 50 -31.42 -28.44 6.23
CA MET A 50 -31.21 -27.39 5.21
C MET A 50 -31.57 -25.99 5.76
N GLU A 51 -32.63 -25.86 6.55
CA GLU A 51 -33.00 -24.60 7.21
C GLU A 51 -31.93 -24.14 8.22
N ARG A 52 -31.37 -25.07 9.00
CA ARG A 52 -30.25 -24.76 9.90
C ARG A 52 -29.00 -24.33 9.15
N GLU A 53 -28.66 -25.01 8.05
CA GLU A 53 -27.53 -24.62 7.21
C GLU A 53 -27.72 -23.22 6.64
N ALA A 54 -28.90 -22.92 6.08
CA ALA A 54 -29.21 -21.60 5.54
C ALA A 54 -29.09 -20.50 6.60
N THR A 55 -29.51 -20.79 7.83
CA THR A 55 -29.38 -19.88 8.97
C THR A 55 -27.92 -19.64 9.32
N ALA A 56 -27.11 -20.70 9.45
CA ALA A 56 -25.68 -20.60 9.75
C ALA A 56 -24.92 -19.83 8.64
N ILE A 57 -25.25 -20.07 7.38
CA ILE A 57 -24.68 -19.31 6.25
C ILE A 57 -25.05 -17.82 6.38
N GLY A 58 -26.30 -17.51 6.73
CA GLY A 58 -26.74 -16.13 6.95
C GLY A 58 -25.97 -15.42 8.07
N GLU A 59 -25.72 -16.11 9.18
CA GLU A 59 -24.92 -15.61 10.29
C GLU A 59 -23.48 -15.33 9.86
N HIS A 60 -22.84 -16.27 9.15
CA HIS A 60 -21.49 -16.07 8.62
C HIS A 60 -21.40 -14.93 7.60
N ILE A 61 -22.41 -14.74 6.75
CA ILE A 61 -22.45 -13.60 5.84
C ILE A 61 -22.48 -12.29 6.63
N ALA A 62 -23.30 -12.19 7.67
CA ALA A 62 -23.37 -10.99 8.51
C ALA A 62 -22.05 -10.71 9.26
N GLU A 63 -21.38 -11.75 9.74
CA GLU A 63 -20.03 -11.64 10.33
C GLU A 63 -19.01 -11.13 9.32
N LEU A 64 -19.01 -11.68 8.10
CA LEU A 64 -18.11 -11.25 7.02
C LEU A 64 -18.37 -9.80 6.59
N GLU A 65 -19.63 -9.37 6.55
CA GLU A 65 -20.00 -7.98 6.28
C GLU A 65 -19.46 -7.03 7.36
N THR A 66 -19.56 -7.44 8.63
CA THR A 66 -19.02 -6.67 9.76
C THR A 66 -17.50 -6.55 9.66
N LEU A 67 -16.79 -7.67 9.42
CA LEU A 67 -15.34 -7.67 9.26
C LEU A 67 -14.87 -6.83 8.06
N ARG A 68 -15.61 -6.87 6.95
CA ARG A 68 -15.34 -6.02 5.78
C ARG A 68 -15.42 -4.54 6.15
N ASP A 69 -16.44 -4.14 6.90
CA ASP A 69 -16.66 -2.75 7.27
C ASP A 69 -15.61 -2.26 8.28
N GLU A 70 -15.21 -3.10 9.23
CA GLU A 70 -14.09 -2.82 10.16
C GLU A 70 -12.75 -2.67 9.43
N ALA A 71 -12.47 -3.55 8.47
CA ALA A 71 -11.26 -3.48 7.65
C ALA A 71 -11.23 -2.18 6.82
N ARG A 72 -12.37 -1.80 6.24
CA ARG A 72 -12.50 -0.53 5.50
C ARG A 72 -12.27 0.67 6.41
N GLN A 73 -12.87 0.68 7.60
CA GLN A 73 -12.67 1.77 8.55
C GLN A 73 -11.22 1.89 9.00
N THR A 74 -10.53 0.76 9.17
CA THR A 74 -9.10 0.74 9.51
C THR A 74 -8.25 1.33 8.39
N LEU A 75 -8.49 0.90 7.15
CA LEU A 75 -7.81 1.45 5.97
C LEU A 75 -8.01 2.97 5.84
N ASP A 76 -9.25 3.45 6.00
CA ASP A 76 -9.56 4.88 5.93
C ASP A 76 -8.82 5.68 7.01
N ARG A 77 -8.71 5.15 8.24
CA ARG A 77 -7.94 5.79 9.32
C ARG A 77 -6.45 5.84 9.03
N GLU A 78 -5.88 4.74 8.54
CA GLU A 78 -4.45 4.67 8.22
C GLU A 78 -4.09 5.63 7.09
N GLN A 79 -4.91 5.68 6.02
CA GLN A 79 -4.71 6.63 4.94
C GLN A 79 -4.80 8.09 5.41
N ALA A 80 -5.78 8.40 6.27
CA ALA A 80 -5.92 9.72 6.86
C ALA A 80 -4.74 10.11 7.77
N ALA A 81 -4.06 9.13 8.38
CA ALA A 81 -2.87 9.36 9.20
C ALA A 81 -1.58 9.52 8.39
N ILE A 82 -1.44 8.79 7.28
CA ILE A 82 -0.23 8.80 6.44
C ILE A 82 -0.14 10.08 5.60
N ALA A 83 -1.24 10.51 4.98
CA ALA A 83 -1.24 11.69 4.11
C ALA A 83 -0.63 12.97 4.74
N PRO A 84 -0.98 13.37 5.99
CA PRO A 84 -0.34 14.52 6.62
C PRO A 84 1.14 14.28 6.98
N GLN A 85 1.53 13.04 7.28
CA GLN A 85 2.94 12.71 7.56
C GLN A 85 3.78 12.85 6.29
N GLU A 86 3.29 12.37 5.15
CA GLU A 86 3.97 12.53 3.85
C GLU A 86 4.12 14.00 3.48
N GLN A 87 3.08 14.81 3.70
CA GLN A 87 3.15 16.26 3.47
C GLN A 87 4.16 16.94 4.39
N GLN A 88 4.21 16.55 5.67
CA GLN A 88 5.18 17.10 6.61
C GLN A 88 6.61 16.73 6.22
N VAL A 89 6.88 15.48 5.85
CA VAL A 89 8.21 15.03 5.40
C VAL A 89 8.65 15.80 4.16
N LEU A 90 7.74 16.02 3.19
CA LEU A 90 8.05 16.83 2.01
C LEU A 90 8.35 18.28 2.36
N ALA A 91 7.58 18.89 3.29
CA ALA A 91 7.82 20.25 3.75
C ALA A 91 9.18 20.38 4.46
N ASP A 92 9.51 19.44 5.33
CA ASP A 92 10.79 19.42 6.06
C ASP A 92 11.97 19.23 5.09
N LEU A 93 11.85 18.33 4.11
CA LEU A 93 12.87 18.12 3.08
C LEU A 93 13.08 19.38 2.23
N GLN A 94 11.99 20.06 1.84
CA GLN A 94 12.08 21.30 1.09
C GLN A 94 12.79 22.38 1.90
N GLN A 95 12.43 22.54 3.18
CA GLN A 95 13.09 23.50 4.07
C GLN A 95 14.58 23.20 4.23
N HIS A 96 14.96 21.93 4.40
CA HIS A 96 16.35 21.51 4.51
C HIS A 96 17.13 21.77 3.21
N LEU A 97 16.51 21.54 2.05
CA LEU A 97 17.10 21.84 0.76
C LEU A 97 17.34 23.35 0.60
N ASP A 98 16.33 24.16 0.89
CA ASP A 98 16.43 25.63 0.80
C ASP A 98 17.53 26.17 1.72
N ALA A 99 17.60 25.67 2.96
CA ALA A 99 18.66 26.04 3.90
C ALA A 99 20.06 25.62 3.41
N SER A 100 20.18 24.45 2.79
CA SER A 100 21.45 23.95 2.24
C SER A 100 21.90 24.78 1.04
N VAL A 101 20.97 25.12 0.14
CA VAL A 101 21.24 26.00 -1.01
C VAL A 101 21.69 27.38 -0.54
N ALA A 102 20.98 27.97 0.43
CA ALA A 102 21.36 29.26 1.00
C ALA A 102 22.75 29.22 1.66
N SER A 103 23.07 28.16 2.42
CA SER A 103 24.39 27.99 3.04
C SER A 103 25.50 27.84 2.01
N PHE A 104 25.26 27.07 0.94
CA PHE A 104 26.20 26.92 -0.16
C PHE A 104 26.45 28.25 -0.85
N GLN A 105 25.40 28.98 -1.23
CA GLN A 105 25.50 30.31 -1.85
C GLN A 105 26.28 31.28 -0.97
N GLN A 106 26.01 31.30 0.34
CA GLN A 106 26.73 32.15 1.29
C GLN A 106 28.22 31.82 1.33
N LYS A 107 28.58 30.53 1.36
CA LYS A 107 29.99 30.09 1.34
C LYS A 107 30.66 30.48 0.03
N THR A 108 30.02 30.25 -1.11
CA THR A 108 30.56 30.62 -2.43
C THR A 108 30.82 32.13 -2.50
N LEU A 109 29.85 32.96 -2.11
CA LEU A 109 30.01 34.43 -2.07
C LEU A 109 31.12 34.87 -1.11
N ALA A 110 31.26 34.22 0.05
CA ALA A 110 32.32 34.54 1.00
C ALA A 110 33.70 34.19 0.42
N THR A 111 33.81 33.04 -0.25
CA THR A 111 35.05 32.62 -0.93
C THR A 111 35.39 33.55 -2.09
N GLU A 112 34.42 33.94 -2.92
CA GLU A 112 34.61 34.90 -4.01
C GLU A 112 35.14 36.24 -3.48
N ARG A 113 34.53 36.77 -2.42
CA ARG A 113 34.98 38.03 -1.80
C ARG A 113 36.38 37.93 -1.20
N SER A 114 36.73 36.79 -0.60
CA SER A 114 38.08 36.57 -0.07
C SER A 114 39.11 36.55 -1.20
N LEU A 115 38.82 35.85 -2.29
CA LEU A 115 39.69 35.79 -3.47
C LEU A 115 39.89 37.18 -4.10
N ASP A 116 38.82 37.97 -4.24
CA ASP A 116 38.92 39.33 -4.75
C ASP A 116 39.80 40.21 -3.85
N ALA A 117 39.65 40.11 -2.52
CA ALA A 117 40.47 40.85 -1.57
C ALA A 117 41.95 40.43 -1.62
N ASP A 118 42.23 39.12 -1.67
CA ASP A 118 43.59 38.59 -1.79
C ASP A 118 44.26 39.07 -3.09
N LEU A 119 43.52 39.08 -4.20
CA LEU A 119 43.99 39.60 -5.49
C LEU A 119 44.30 41.10 -5.44
N GLU A 120 43.43 41.90 -4.83
CA GLU A 120 43.68 43.34 -4.64
C GLU A 120 44.93 43.57 -3.77
N GLN A 121 45.12 42.76 -2.74
CA GLN A 121 46.29 42.86 -1.86
C GLN A 121 47.58 42.49 -2.61
N MET A 122 47.56 41.45 -3.45
CA MET A 122 48.69 41.10 -4.33
C MET A 122 49.01 42.21 -5.32
N LEU A 123 47.99 42.85 -5.92
CA LEU A 123 48.18 43.96 -6.85
C LEU A 123 48.73 45.21 -6.16
N ALA A 124 48.32 45.49 -4.93
CA ALA A 124 48.81 46.63 -4.14
C ALA A 124 50.23 46.42 -3.61
N ALA A 125 50.63 45.17 -3.35
CA ALA A 125 51.96 44.80 -2.91
C ALA A 125 52.97 44.63 -4.06
N ALA A 126 52.54 44.82 -5.32
CA ALA A 126 53.40 44.70 -6.49
C ALA A 126 54.54 45.75 -6.45
N PRO A 127 55.81 45.34 -6.60
CA PRO A 127 56.99 46.22 -6.55
C PRO A 127 56.97 47.39 -7.53
N ASP A 128 56.37 47.20 -8.71
CA ASP A 128 56.21 48.25 -9.72
C ASP A 128 54.93 48.08 -10.56
N ALA A 129 54.63 49.10 -11.37
CA ALA A 129 53.43 49.14 -12.21
C ALA A 129 53.42 48.11 -13.35
N ALA A 130 54.59 47.61 -13.76
CA ALA A 130 54.69 46.61 -14.83
C ALA A 130 54.32 45.23 -14.30
N GLU A 131 54.74 44.89 -13.09
CA GLU A 131 54.43 43.62 -12.43
C GLU A 131 52.94 43.53 -12.03
N ALA A 132 52.36 44.64 -11.56
CA ALA A 132 50.92 44.75 -11.33
C ALA A 132 50.09 44.56 -12.62
N GLU A 133 50.56 45.11 -13.75
CA GLU A 133 49.87 44.96 -15.04
C GLU A 133 50.02 43.54 -15.61
N GLN A 134 51.15 42.88 -15.37
CA GLN A 134 51.38 41.48 -15.76
C GLN A 134 50.46 40.52 -15.00
N ILE A 135 50.22 40.76 -13.70
CA ILE A 135 49.23 40.03 -12.90
C ILE A 135 47.80 40.23 -13.47
N ARG A 136 47.42 41.47 -13.80
CA ARG A 136 46.10 41.76 -14.41
C ARG A 136 45.90 41.10 -15.77
N GLN A 137 46.93 41.05 -16.62
CA GLN A 137 46.84 40.41 -17.93
C GLN A 137 46.72 38.88 -17.81
N SER A 138 47.45 38.26 -16.88
CA SER A 138 47.38 36.82 -16.62
C SER A 138 45.98 36.40 -16.13
N LEU A 139 45.34 37.21 -15.27
CA LEU A 139 43.98 36.98 -14.78
C LEU A 139 42.89 37.19 -15.85
N LYS A 140 43.12 38.05 -16.84
CA LYS A 140 42.20 38.24 -17.97
C LYS A 140 42.21 37.07 -18.95
N GLN A 141 43.31 36.32 -19.04
CA GLN A 141 43.39 35.13 -19.90
C GLN A 141 42.64 33.94 -19.30
N THR A 142 42.67 33.75 -17.98
CA THR A 142 41.97 32.66 -17.29
C THR A 142 40.45 32.83 -17.17
N LYS A 143 39.89 34.03 -17.36
CA LYS A 143 38.43 34.27 -17.39
C LYS A 143 37.77 34.07 -18.76
N LYS A 144 38.53 33.72 -19.80
CA LYS A 144 38.07 33.63 -21.19
C LYS A 144 37.83 32.19 -21.70
N ASP A 145 38.20 31.20 -20.89
CA ASP A 145 37.93 29.77 -21.07
C ASP A 145 36.82 29.31 -20.11
#